data_AF-A0A970MS62-F1
#
_entry.id   AF-A0A970MS62-F1
#
_cell.length_a   1.000
_cell.length_b   1.000
_cell.length_c   1.000
_cell.angle_alpha   90.00
_cell.angle_beta   90.00
_cell.angle_gamma   90.00
#
_symmetry.space_group_name_H-M   'P 1'
#
loop_
_entity.id
_entity.type
_entity.pdbx_description
1 polymer ?
#
loop_
_entity_poly.entity_id
_entity_poly.type
_entity_poly.pdbx_seq_one_letter_code
_entity_poly.pdbx_strand_id
1 'polypeptide(L)'
;MKNKAFYIFLGIMLIGLTSFAQFSRATQVTIAGAKSGNLTKSKVVNAGELVISDRAKTISSFEMSFKSSSGVVVYTSNNKKLTQEMKNAINGIKFPTKVTFRNIMAHTNANPDRKERLQEFTITVQ
;
A
#
# COMPACT_ATOMS: atom_id res chain seq x y z
N MET A 1 22.36 -67.56 26.09
CA MET A 1 23.59 -66.73 26.15
C MET A 1 23.66 -65.87 24.90
N LYS A 2 23.84 -64.55 25.08
CA LYS A 2 24.24 -63.49 24.14
C LYS A 2 24.06 -63.73 22.62
N ASN A 3 23.31 -62.85 21.96
CA ASN A 3 23.90 -61.89 21.02
C ASN A 3 22.96 -60.72 20.72
N LYS A 4 23.48 -59.52 20.99
CA LYS A 4 22.91 -58.23 20.59
C LYS A 4 23.29 -58.00 19.13
N ALA A 5 22.33 -57.61 18.29
CA ALA A 5 22.62 -56.93 17.04
C ALA A 5 21.59 -55.81 16.87
N PHE A 6 22.08 -54.61 17.08
CA PHE A 6 21.43 -53.33 16.94
C PHE A 6 21.64 -52.88 15.50
N TYR A 7 20.56 -52.72 14.72
CA TYR A 7 20.62 -52.02 13.45
C TYR A 7 19.50 -50.98 13.40
N ILE A 8 19.86 -49.76 13.78
CA ILE A 8 19.19 -48.54 13.38
C ILE A 8 19.48 -48.37 11.89
N PHE A 9 18.45 -48.38 11.05
CA PHE A 9 18.54 -47.82 9.69
C PHE A 9 17.44 -46.78 9.50
N LEU A 10 17.86 -45.56 9.81
CA LEU A 10 17.55 -44.30 9.16
C LEU A 10 16.73 -44.40 7.85
N GLY A 11 15.52 -43.85 7.88
CA GLY A 11 14.71 -43.53 6.71
C GLY A 11 14.08 -42.16 6.89
N ILE A 12 14.87 -41.11 6.70
CA ILE A 12 14.44 -39.71 6.63
C ILE A 12 13.91 -39.45 5.21
N MET A 13 12.88 -38.61 5.14
CA MET A 13 12.37 -37.83 3.99
C MET A 13 11.19 -38.39 3.19
N LEU A 14 10.03 -37.74 3.39
CA LEU A 14 9.45 -36.80 2.42
C LEU A 14 8.44 -35.91 3.18
N ILE A 15 8.93 -34.83 3.79
CA ILE A 15 8.70 -33.44 3.33
C ILE A 15 7.22 -33.16 3.03
N GLY A 16 6.55 -32.63 4.04
CA GLY A 16 6.01 -31.27 3.99
C GLY A 16 5.19 -30.90 2.76
N LEU A 17 3.94 -31.37 2.70
CA LEU A 17 2.86 -30.55 2.16
C LEU A 17 2.39 -29.58 3.25
N THR A 18 3.29 -28.74 3.75
CA THR A 18 2.85 -27.54 4.46
C THR A 18 2.26 -26.63 3.40
N SER A 19 0.94 -26.55 3.42
CA SER A 19 0.06 -25.69 2.68
C SER A 19 0.64 -24.27 2.54
N PHE A 20 1.41 -23.99 1.49
CA PHE A 20 1.63 -22.63 1.06
C PHE A 20 0.43 -22.19 0.23
N ALA A 21 -0.73 -22.14 0.87
CA ALA A 21 -1.70 -21.11 0.55
C ALA A 21 -1.03 -19.80 0.97
N GLN A 22 -0.13 -19.30 0.12
CA GLN A 22 0.34 -17.94 0.20
C GLN A 22 -0.92 -17.11 -0.08
N PHE A 23 -1.64 -16.78 0.99
CA PHE A 23 -2.57 -15.67 0.99
C PHE A 23 -1.72 -14.48 0.54
N SER A 24 -1.74 -14.23 -0.77
CA SER A 24 -1.21 -13.01 -1.34
C SER A 24 -2.06 -11.92 -0.71
N ARG A 25 -1.58 -11.36 0.40
CA ARG A 25 -2.24 -10.23 1.03
C ARG A 25 -2.32 -9.18 -0.07
N ALA A 26 -3.53 -8.83 -0.46
CA ALA A 26 -3.75 -7.83 -1.49
C ALA A 26 -2.89 -6.61 -1.16
N THR A 27 -2.10 -6.13 -2.13
CA THR A 27 -1.25 -4.96 -1.95
C THR A 27 -2.12 -3.78 -1.51
N GLN A 28 -1.87 -3.25 -0.32
CA GLN A 28 -2.60 -2.12 0.24
C GLN A 28 -1.78 -0.85 0.09
N VAL A 29 -2.48 0.26 -0.16
CA VAL A 29 -1.90 1.60 -0.14
C VAL A 29 -2.63 2.41 0.92
N THR A 30 -1.87 3.17 1.70
CA THR A 30 -2.39 4.00 2.79
C THR A 30 -1.73 5.36 2.80
N ILE A 31 -2.35 6.32 3.48
CA ILE A 31 -1.73 7.57 3.89
C ILE A 31 -1.90 7.74 5.39
N ALA A 32 -0.82 8.12 6.08
CA ALA A 32 -0.80 8.21 7.54
C ALA A 32 -1.32 6.93 8.25
N GLY A 33 -1.08 5.77 7.65
CA GLY A 33 -1.52 4.46 8.16
C GLY A 33 -3.01 4.14 7.94
N ALA A 34 -3.76 4.94 7.19
CA ALA A 34 -5.18 4.71 6.94
C ALA A 34 -5.52 4.63 5.43
N LYS A 35 -6.53 3.82 5.13
CA LYS A 35 -7.20 3.74 3.81
C LYS A 35 -8.61 4.33 3.83
N SER A 36 -9.14 4.60 5.02
CA SER A 36 -10.47 5.15 5.23
C SER A 36 -10.58 5.81 6.61
N GLY A 37 -11.69 6.50 6.85
CA GLY A 37 -11.95 7.18 8.10
C GLY A 37 -11.48 8.64 8.11
N ASN A 38 -11.57 9.25 9.29
CA ASN A 38 -11.30 10.67 9.47
C ASN A 38 -9.83 10.89 9.85
N LEU A 39 -9.15 11.79 9.14
CA LEU A 39 -7.78 12.22 9.43
C LEU A 39 -7.72 13.75 9.54
N THR A 40 -6.88 14.24 10.44
CA THR A 40 -6.61 15.68 10.50
C THR A 40 -5.75 16.12 9.32
N LYS A 41 -5.93 17.36 8.85
CA LYS A 41 -5.05 17.98 7.82
C LYS A 41 -3.57 17.78 8.12
N SER A 42 -3.15 18.07 9.36
CA SER A 42 -1.77 17.93 9.80
C SER A 42 -1.25 16.50 9.69
N LYS A 43 -2.06 15.50 10.04
CA LYS A 43 -1.65 14.09 9.95
C LYS A 43 -1.41 13.65 8.50
N VAL A 44 -2.24 14.11 7.56
CA VAL A 44 -2.07 13.81 6.14
C VAL A 44 -0.84 14.52 5.57
N VAL A 45 -0.68 15.82 5.84
CA VAL A 45 0.45 16.62 5.33
C VAL A 45 1.78 16.15 5.92
N ASN A 46 1.83 15.82 7.21
CA ASN A 46 3.03 15.32 7.88
C ASN A 46 3.43 13.92 7.40
N ALA A 47 2.45 13.07 7.07
CA ALA A 47 2.76 11.79 6.45
C ALA A 47 3.46 11.99 5.09
N GLY A 48 3.00 12.95 4.29
CA GLY A 48 3.72 13.46 3.12
C GLY A 48 3.84 12.51 1.94
N GLU A 49 3.50 11.23 2.09
CA GLU A 49 3.58 10.20 1.07
C GLU A 49 2.56 9.07 1.28
N LEU A 50 2.27 8.36 0.18
CA LEU A 50 1.56 7.10 0.20
C LEU A 50 2.52 5.97 0.58
N VAL A 51 2.03 5.04 1.41
CA VAL A 51 2.76 3.86 1.85
C VAL A 51 2.11 2.61 1.28
N ILE A 52 2.92 1.79 0.60
CA ILE A 52 2.53 0.51 0.04
C ILE A 52 2.92 -0.63 1.01
N SER A 53 2.01 -1.58 1.23
CA SER A 53 2.26 -2.70 2.15
C SER A 53 3.27 -3.71 1.62
N ASP A 54 3.38 -3.80 0.29
CA ASP A 54 4.29 -4.70 -0.41
C ASP A 54 5.63 -4.00 -0.70
N ARG A 55 6.67 -4.39 0.04
CA ARG A 55 8.02 -3.80 -0.07
C ARG A 55 8.72 -4.14 -1.40
N ALA A 56 8.25 -5.15 -2.13
CA ALA A 56 8.77 -5.47 -3.45
C ALA A 56 8.24 -4.54 -4.54
N LYS A 57 7.33 -3.62 -4.20
CA LYS A 57 6.70 -2.69 -5.13
C LYS A 57 7.00 -1.23 -4.75
N THR A 58 7.03 -0.39 -5.77
CA THR A 58 7.22 1.06 -5.64
C THR A 58 6.08 1.78 -6.35
N ILE A 59 5.49 2.79 -5.68
CA ILE A 59 4.48 3.67 -6.29
C ILE A 59 5.19 4.65 -7.23
N SER A 60 4.83 4.60 -8.50
CA SER A 60 5.37 5.48 -9.54
C SER A 60 4.53 6.73 -9.77
N SER A 61 3.22 6.68 -9.52
CA SER A 61 2.36 7.86 -9.65
C SER A 61 1.02 7.63 -8.95
N PHE A 62 0.32 8.71 -8.66
CA PHE A 62 -1.08 8.66 -8.22
C PHE A 62 -1.78 10.01 -8.47
N GLU A 63 -3.09 9.99 -8.40
CA GLU A 63 -3.93 11.19 -8.36
C GLU A 63 -4.56 11.35 -6.98
N MET A 64 -4.63 12.60 -6.51
CA MET A 64 -5.44 13.01 -5.38
C MET A 64 -6.62 13.84 -5.91
N SER A 65 -7.84 13.49 -5.53
CA SER A 65 -9.04 14.21 -5.97
C SER A 65 -10.02 14.46 -4.83
N PHE A 66 -10.72 15.59 -4.88
CA PHE A 66 -11.79 15.93 -3.96
C PHE A 66 -12.73 16.97 -4.58
N LYS A 67 -13.94 17.11 -4.01
CA LYS A 67 -14.92 18.11 -4.47
C LYS A 67 -14.70 19.44 -3.74
N SER A 68 -14.52 20.51 -4.51
CA SER A 68 -14.52 21.90 -4.04
C SER A 68 -15.81 22.60 -4.46
N SER A 69 -15.97 23.87 -4.07
CA SER A 69 -17.07 24.73 -4.53
C SER A 69 -17.10 24.93 -6.05
N SER A 70 -15.94 24.82 -6.70
CA SER A 70 -15.77 25.02 -8.15
C SER A 70 -15.85 23.73 -8.95
N GLY A 71 -16.06 22.58 -8.31
CA GLY A 71 -16.15 21.27 -8.96
C GLY A 71 -15.15 20.25 -8.41
N VAL A 72 -14.89 19.19 -9.18
CA VAL A 72 -13.90 18.17 -8.79
C VAL A 72 -12.51 18.69 -9.13
N VAL A 73 -11.64 18.73 -8.12
CA VAL A 73 -10.24 19.09 -8.27
C VAL A 73 -9.42 17.81 -8.29
N VAL A 74 -8.41 17.75 -9.16
CA VAL A 74 -7.52 16.60 -9.34
C VAL A 74 -6.08 17.11 -9.36
N TYR A 75 -5.24 16.50 -8.57
CA TYR A 75 -3.79 16.73 -8.54
C TYR A 75 -3.09 15.42 -8.86
N THR A 76 -1.99 15.48 -9.60
CA THR A 76 -1.19 14.31 -9.97
C THR A 76 0.18 14.37 -9.32
N SER A 77 0.65 13.24 -8.81
CA SER A 77 2.04 13.05 -8.38
C SER A 77 2.71 11.99 -9.22
N ASN A 78 3.97 12.21 -9.59
CA ASN A 78 4.79 11.31 -10.39
C ASN A 78 5.75 10.47 -9.51
N ASN A 79 5.41 10.30 -8.23
CA ASN A 79 6.07 9.37 -7.31
C ASN A 79 5.12 9.10 -6.12
N LYS A 80 5.61 8.46 -5.05
CA LYS A 80 4.82 8.18 -3.84
C LYS A 80 4.51 9.41 -2.95
N LYS A 81 5.20 10.53 -3.13
CA LYS A 81 5.09 11.72 -2.27
C LYS A 81 3.95 12.62 -2.71
N LEU A 82 3.33 13.32 -1.76
CA LEU A 82 2.44 14.44 -2.04
C LEU A 82 3.25 15.61 -2.61
N THR A 83 2.75 16.23 -3.68
CA THR A 83 3.33 17.47 -4.20
C THR A 83 3.04 18.64 -3.26
N GLN A 84 3.70 19.78 -3.48
CA GLN A 84 3.44 20.96 -2.66
C GLN A 84 2.01 21.50 -2.89
N GLU A 85 1.51 21.43 -4.11
CA GLU A 85 0.13 21.79 -4.46
C GLU A 85 -0.88 20.92 -3.73
N MET A 86 -0.62 19.60 -3.64
CA MET A 86 -1.46 18.69 -2.87
C MET A 86 -1.49 19.06 -1.39
N LYS A 87 -0.32 19.33 -0.79
CA LYS A 87 -0.22 19.74 0.63
C LYS A 87 -0.95 21.05 0.89
N ASN A 88 -0.78 22.02 0.00
CA ASN A 88 -1.47 23.31 0.07
C ASN A 88 -2.99 23.14 -0.06
N ALA A 89 -3.44 22.30 -0.98
CA ALA A 89 -4.85 21.97 -1.18
C ALA A 89 -5.46 21.31 0.07
N ILE A 90 -4.76 20.34 0.67
CA ILE A 90 -5.17 19.71 1.94
C ILE A 90 -5.27 20.74 3.07
N ASN A 91 -4.27 21.61 3.21
CA ASN A 91 -4.28 22.67 4.23
C ASN A 91 -5.43 23.68 4.03
N GLY A 92 -5.82 23.93 2.78
CA GLY A 92 -6.93 24.81 2.41
C GLY A 92 -8.33 24.24 2.67
N ILE A 93 -8.46 22.97 3.04
CA ILE A 93 -9.76 22.35 3.36
C ILE A 93 -10.35 22.99 4.62
N LYS A 94 -11.57 23.55 4.49
CA LYS A 94 -12.29 24.24 5.57
C LYS A 94 -13.32 23.38 6.30
N PHE A 95 -13.86 22.37 5.62
CA PHE A 95 -14.90 21.49 6.13
C PHE A 95 -14.50 20.03 5.90
N PRO A 96 -15.03 19.06 6.67
CA PRO A 96 -14.77 17.65 6.44
C PRO A 96 -14.99 17.26 4.98
N THR A 97 -13.91 16.87 4.30
CA THR A 97 -13.90 16.68 2.84
C THR A 97 -13.38 15.29 2.51
N LYS A 98 -14.12 14.55 1.69
CA LYS A 98 -13.67 13.26 1.16
C LYS A 98 -12.57 13.49 0.14
N VAL A 99 -11.38 12.97 0.44
CA VAL A 99 -10.21 13.01 -0.44
C VAL A 99 -9.94 11.57 -0.90
N THR A 100 -9.97 11.38 -2.22
CA THR A 100 -9.75 10.08 -2.86
C THR A 100 -8.38 10.06 -3.52
N PHE A 101 -7.59 9.03 -3.18
CA PHE A 101 -6.34 8.69 -3.86
C PHE A 101 -6.62 7.59 -4.86
N ARG A 102 -6.44 7.88 -6.15
CA ARG A 102 -6.82 7.02 -7.28
C ARG A 102 -5.73 6.98 -8.33
N ASN A 103 -5.94 6.14 -9.36
CA ASN A 103 -4.95 5.93 -10.43
C ASN A 103 -3.54 5.69 -9.87
N ILE A 104 -3.46 4.95 -8.76
CA ILE A 104 -2.21 4.66 -8.06
C ILE A 104 -1.47 3.62 -8.88
N MET A 105 -0.42 4.03 -9.59
CA MET A 105 0.41 3.15 -10.39
C MET A 105 1.61 2.71 -9.56
N ALA A 106 1.89 1.41 -9.57
CA ALA A 106 3.08 0.85 -8.97
C ALA A 106 3.76 -0.11 -9.94
N HIS A 107 5.03 -0.41 -9.69
CA HIS A 107 5.76 -1.46 -10.38
C HIS A 107 6.51 -2.32 -9.37
N THR A 108 6.83 -3.54 -9.74
CA THR A 108 7.78 -4.34 -8.98
C THR A 108 9.18 -3.73 -9.10
N ASN A 109 9.98 -3.78 -8.04
CA ASN A 109 11.34 -3.25 -8.05
C ASN A 109 12.25 -3.99 -9.05
N ALA A 110 11.95 -5.28 -9.29
CA ALA A 110 12.68 -6.11 -10.26
C ALA A 110 12.33 -5.81 -11.73
N ASN A 111 11.20 -5.14 -12.01
CA ASN A 111 10.76 -4.81 -13.36
C ASN A 111 10.01 -3.47 -13.37
N PRO A 112 10.73 -2.34 -13.47
CA PRO A 112 10.14 -1.00 -13.40
C PRO A 112 9.23 -0.62 -14.56
N ASP A 113 9.40 -1.24 -15.73
CA ASP A 113 8.63 -0.93 -16.93
C ASP A 113 7.21 -1.50 -16.87
N ARG A 114 7.03 -2.59 -16.11
CA ARG A 114 5.72 -3.21 -15.91
C ARG A 114 4.98 -2.56 -14.75
N LYS A 115 4.15 -1.57 -15.10
CA LYS A 115 3.26 -0.89 -14.15
C LYS A 115 1.93 -1.62 -14.00
N GLU A 116 1.40 -1.63 -12.78
CA GLU A 116 0.06 -2.08 -12.44
C GLU A 116 -0.69 -0.97 -11.72
N ARG A 117 -2.02 -0.99 -11.83
CA ARG A 117 -2.90 -0.08 -11.09
C ARG A 117 -3.33 -0.74 -9.78
N LEU A 118 -3.12 -0.03 -8.68
CA LEU A 118 -3.56 -0.44 -7.35
C LEU A 118 -4.94 0.12 -7.02
N GLN A 119 -5.60 -0.50 -6.04
CA GLN A 119 -6.93 -0.11 -5.59
C GLN A 119 -6.91 1.33 -5.03
N GLU A 120 -7.89 2.14 -5.44
CA GLU A 120 -8.10 3.47 -4.89
C GLU A 120 -8.66 3.41 -3.46
N PHE A 121 -8.50 4.50 -2.72
CA PHE A 121 -9.03 4.61 -1.37
C PHE A 121 -9.41 6.06 -1.03
N THR A 122 -10.31 6.22 -0.05
CA THR A 122 -10.87 7.53 0.31
C THR A 122 -10.81 7.73 1.81
N ILE A 123 -10.27 8.87 2.23
CA ILE A 123 -10.29 9.35 3.61
C ILE A 123 -11.17 10.60 3.69
N THR A 124 -11.63 10.94 4.89
CA THR A 124 -12.20 12.26 5.18
C THR A 124 -11.14 13.11 5.86
N VAL A 125 -10.80 14.25 5.28
CA VAL A 125 -9.87 15.22 5.87
C VAL A 125 -10.67 16.31 6.57
N GLN A 126 -10.30 16.62 7.82
CA GLN A 126 -10.90 17.67 8.66
C GLN A 126 -9.84 18.53 9.35
#